data_AF-A0A7C6IU76-F1
#
_entry.id   AF-A0A7C6IU76-F1
#
_cell.length_a   1.000
_cell.length_b   1.000
_cell.length_c   1.000
_cell.angle_alpha   90.00
_cell.angle_beta   90.00
_cell.angle_gamma   90.00
#
_symmetry.space_group_name_H-M   'P 1'
#
loop_
_entity.id
_entity.type
_entity.pdbx_description
1 polymer ?
#
loop_
_entity_poly.entity_id
_entity_poly.type
_entity_poly.pdbx_seq_one_letter_code
_entity_poly.pdbx_strand_id
1 'polypeptide(L)'
;MSDINYRERLYVVFSHIRDVTSEVLNYLSGVTSNVASKIIINDDNNVIKDPPYNDLIDAVEAARQEWLTAKKYFESVTDPDLIDHAVYLMEAAQRKYMYLLKKARQEGVKVEFL
;
A
#
# COMPACT_ATOMS: atom_id res chain seq x y z
N MET A 1 37.85 -2.13 5.74
CA MET A 1 36.88 -1.95 6.83
C MET A 1 36.68 -0.46 6.97
N SER A 2 35.66 0.10 6.31
CA SER A 2 35.35 1.53 6.34
C SER A 2 33.86 1.67 6.56
N ASP A 3 33.53 2.28 7.71
CA ASP A 3 32.20 2.73 8.10
C ASP A 3 31.50 3.49 6.97
N ILE A 4 30.41 2.93 6.46
CA ILE A 4 29.32 3.74 5.91
C ILE A 4 28.31 3.84 7.03
N ASN A 5 28.22 5.02 7.63
CA ASN A 5 27.38 5.32 8.76
C ASN A 5 25.90 5.15 8.39
N TYR A 6 25.39 3.93 8.58
CA TYR A 6 23.98 3.55 8.35
C TYR A 6 23.00 4.43 9.12
N ARG A 7 23.44 5.08 10.22
CA ARG A 7 22.59 5.99 10.98
C ARG A 7 22.26 7.26 10.20
N GLU A 8 23.19 7.81 9.41
CA GLU A 8 22.91 9.05 8.65
C GLU A 8 21.90 8.83 7.51
N ARG A 9 21.96 7.67 6.85
CA ARG A 9 21.02 7.35 5.76
C ARG A 9 19.60 7.11 6.27
N LEU A 10 19.47 6.51 7.46
CA LEU A 10 18.18 6.33 8.12
C LEU A 10 17.55 7.68 8.48
N TYR A 11 18.31 8.65 8.98
CA TYR A 11 17.78 9.97 9.35
C TYR A 11 17.17 10.73 8.16
N VAL A 12 17.76 10.65 6.97
CA VAL A 12 17.24 11.31 5.75
C VAL A 12 15.92 10.69 5.28
N VAL A 13 15.79 9.37 5.39
CA VAL A 13 14.55 8.67 5.03
C VAL A 13 13.46 8.95 6.06
N PHE A 14 13.80 8.94 7.36
CA PHE A 14 12.83 9.22 8.43
C PHE A 14 12.36 10.68 8.44
N SER A 15 13.19 11.65 8.03
CA SER A 15 12.77 13.06 7.96
C SER A 15 11.69 13.28 6.90
N HIS A 16 11.85 12.69 5.71
CA HIS A 16 10.87 12.82 4.62
C HIS A 16 9.55 12.07 4.89
N ILE A 17 9.60 11.01 5.70
CA ILE A 17 8.39 10.26 6.10
C ILE A 17 7.53 11.06 7.08
N ARG A 18 8.12 11.80 8.03
CA ARG A 18 7.33 12.63 8.99
C ARG A 18 6.51 13.70 8.29
N ASP A 19 7.03 14.30 7.22
CA ASP A 19 6.34 15.35 6.47
C ASP A 19 5.11 14.80 5.74
N VAL A 20 5.26 13.66 5.04
CA VAL A 20 4.15 13.01 4.33
C VAL A 20 3.07 12.50 5.28
N THR A 21 3.46 11.95 6.44
CA THR A 21 2.47 11.44 7.42
C THR A 21 1.57 12.52 8.00
N SER A 22 2.07 13.75 8.12
CA SER A 22 1.31 14.87 8.70
C SER A 22 0.28 15.42 7.71
N GLU A 23 0.61 15.42 6.41
CA GLU A 23 -0.30 15.81 5.34
C GLU A 23 -1.46 14.82 5.20
N VAL A 24 -1.16 13.52 5.26
CA VAL A 24 -2.16 12.44 5.21
C VAL A 24 -3.09 12.45 6.44
N LEU A 25 -2.55 12.70 7.64
CA LEU A 25 -3.38 12.78 8.85
C LEU A 25 -4.34 13.98 8.85
N ASN A 26 -3.91 15.12 8.31
CA ASN A 26 -4.77 16.30 8.15
C ASN A 26 -5.87 16.08 7.09
N TYR A 27 -5.58 15.33 6.04
CA TYR A 27 -6.58 14.92 5.05
C TYR A 27 -7.67 14.01 5.64
N LEU A 28 -7.29 13.12 6.57
CA LEU A 28 -8.20 12.15 7.18
C LEU A 28 -9.06 12.70 8.33
N SER A 29 -8.72 13.85 8.93
CA SER A 29 -9.51 14.44 10.01
C SER A 29 -10.92 14.89 9.57
N GLY A 30 -11.15 15.05 8.27
CA GLY A 30 -12.45 15.42 7.69
C GLY A 30 -13.42 14.25 7.46
N VAL A 31 -12.96 13.00 7.55
CA VAL A 31 -13.71 11.82 7.07
C VAL A 31 -14.38 11.01 8.20
N THR A 32 -14.10 11.33 9.47
CA THR A 32 -14.60 10.56 10.63
C THR A 32 -16.11 10.68 10.87
N SER A 33 -16.82 11.62 10.23
CA SER A 33 -18.26 11.85 10.47
C SER A 33 -19.23 10.95 9.68
N ASN A 34 -18.79 10.20 8.67
CA ASN A 34 -19.70 9.51 7.72
C ASN A 34 -19.57 7.97 7.70
N VAL A 35 -18.63 7.39 8.45
CA VAL A 35 -18.31 5.95 8.37
C VAL A 35 -19.04 5.13 9.45
N ALA A 36 -19.49 5.76 10.53
CA ALA A 36 -20.24 5.08 11.59
C ALA A 36 -21.55 4.43 11.08
N SER A 37 -22.13 4.96 10.01
CA SER A 37 -23.39 4.50 9.41
C SER A 37 -23.25 3.26 8.51
N LYS A 38 -22.04 2.88 8.11
CA LYS A 38 -21.79 1.77 7.15
C LYS A 38 -21.27 0.47 7.79
N ILE A 39 -21.14 0.42 9.12
CA ILE A 39 -20.62 -0.75 9.85
C ILE A 39 -21.72 -1.78 10.18
N ILE A 40 -22.99 -1.51 9.86
CA ILE A 40 -24.08 -2.48 10.06
C ILE A 40 -24.62 -2.88 8.68
N ILE A 41 -24.81 -4.19 8.46
CA ILE A 41 -25.40 -4.92 7.31
C ILE A 41 -24.33 -5.47 6.33
N ASN A 42 -24.16 -6.77 6.03
CA ASN A 42 -24.73 -8.06 6.44
C ASN A 42 -23.76 -9.18 6.01
N ASP A 43 -23.71 -10.25 6.80
CA ASP A 43 -23.30 -11.60 6.37
C ASP A 43 -24.51 -12.24 5.65
N ASP A 44 -24.30 -12.82 4.45
CA ASP A 44 -25.03 -13.98 3.91
C ASP A 44 -24.76 -14.15 2.40
N ASN A 45 -24.03 -15.23 2.11
CA ASN A 45 -23.90 -15.97 0.85
C ASN A 45 -24.84 -15.60 -0.32
N ASN A 46 -24.31 -14.89 -1.32
CA ASN A 46 -24.75 -15.02 -2.72
C ASN A 46 -23.59 -14.70 -3.68
N VAL A 47 -23.01 -15.74 -4.31
CA VAL A 47 -21.96 -15.60 -5.31
C VAL A 47 -22.58 -15.14 -6.62
N ILE A 48 -22.83 -13.85 -6.73
CA ILE A 48 -22.99 -13.18 -8.03
C ILE A 48 -21.57 -12.84 -8.48
N LYS A 49 -21.05 -13.56 -9.47
CA LYS A 49 -19.83 -13.14 -10.16
C LYS A 49 -20.17 -11.91 -10.98
N ASP A 50 -19.92 -10.74 -10.41
CA ASP A 50 -20.03 -9.46 -11.09
C ASP A 50 -19.19 -9.43 -12.37
N PRO A 51 -19.54 -8.57 -13.35
CA PRO A 51 -18.81 -8.43 -14.62
C PRO A 51 -17.29 -8.23 -14.38
N PRO A 52 -16.43 -8.47 -15.41
CA PRO A 52 -14.95 -8.57 -15.32
C PRO A 52 -14.21 -7.36 -14.69
N TYR A 53 -14.94 -6.33 -14.29
CA TYR A 53 -14.47 -5.18 -13.54
C TYR A 53 -14.06 -5.50 -12.10
N ASN A 54 -14.70 -6.49 -11.47
CA ASN A 54 -14.38 -6.85 -10.08
C ASN A 54 -12.95 -7.42 -9.99
N ASP A 55 -12.56 -8.24 -10.97
CA ASP A 55 -11.24 -8.88 -11.00
C ASP A 55 -10.07 -7.89 -11.05
N LEU A 56 -10.20 -6.76 -11.77
CA LEU A 56 -9.12 -5.76 -11.85
C LEU A 56 -9.06 -4.90 -10.59
N ILE A 57 -10.21 -4.55 -10.01
CA ILE A 57 -10.27 -3.83 -8.73
C ILE A 57 -9.67 -4.70 -7.61
N ASP A 58 -10.06 -5.97 -7.55
CA ASP A 58 -9.53 -6.95 -6.60
C ASP A 58 -8.03 -7.16 -6.79
N ALA A 59 -7.56 -7.23 -8.05
CA ALA A 59 -6.13 -7.33 -8.34
C ALA A 59 -5.34 -6.08 -7.88
N VAL A 60 -5.91 -4.88 -8.06
CA VAL A 60 -5.30 -3.63 -7.57
C VAL A 60 -5.22 -3.65 -6.05
N GLU A 61 -6.28 -4.03 -5.36
CA GLU A 61 -6.29 -4.09 -3.89
C GLU A 61 -5.35 -5.18 -3.36
N ALA A 62 -5.31 -6.36 -3.98
CA ALA A 62 -4.38 -7.41 -3.63
C ALA A 62 -2.92 -6.96 -3.78
N ALA A 63 -2.59 -6.29 -4.89
CA ALA A 63 -1.24 -5.74 -5.10
C ALA A 63 -0.90 -4.63 -4.10
N ARG A 64 -1.89 -3.84 -3.66
CA ARG A 64 -1.71 -2.85 -2.59
C ARG A 64 -1.37 -3.53 -1.26
N GLN A 65 -2.11 -4.57 -0.89
CA GLN A 65 -1.84 -5.34 0.33
C GLN A 65 -0.48 -6.03 0.28
N GLU A 66 -0.10 -6.59 -0.87
CA GLU A 66 1.22 -7.18 -1.11
C GLU A 66 2.33 -6.13 -0.90
N TRP A 67 2.17 -4.92 -1.45
CA TRP A 67 3.13 -3.84 -1.26
C TRP A 67 3.22 -3.39 0.20
N LEU A 68 2.09 -3.23 0.90
CA LEU A 68 2.09 -2.88 2.33
C LEU A 68 2.77 -3.97 3.17
N THR A 69 2.58 -5.23 2.82
CA THR A 69 3.20 -6.37 3.50
C THR A 69 4.71 -6.40 3.25
N ALA A 70 5.14 -6.23 2.01
CA ALA A 70 6.56 -6.16 1.65
C ALA A 70 7.25 -4.96 2.29
N LYS A 71 6.57 -3.81 2.41
CA LYS A 71 7.06 -2.63 3.13
C LYS A 71 7.26 -2.93 4.62
N LYS A 72 6.27 -3.54 5.29
CA LYS A 72 6.41 -3.97 6.69
C LYS A 72 7.56 -4.97 6.87
N TYR A 73 7.71 -5.91 5.94
CA TYR A 73 8.83 -6.84 5.95
C TYR A 73 10.17 -6.10 5.87
N PHE A 74 10.35 -5.21 4.89
CA PHE A 74 11.54 -4.36 4.76
C PHE A 74 11.83 -3.53 6.03
N GLU A 75 10.81 -2.94 6.64
CA GLU A 75 10.95 -2.19 7.90
C GLU A 75 11.34 -3.07 9.10
N SER A 76 11.01 -4.37 9.06
CA SER A 76 11.28 -5.32 10.14
C SER A 76 12.60 -6.08 10.01
N VAL A 77 13.16 -6.19 8.80
CA VAL A 77 14.38 -6.96 8.55
C VAL A 77 15.59 -6.24 9.14
N THR A 78 16.32 -6.94 9.99
CA THR A 78 17.57 -6.46 10.61
C THR A 78 18.79 -7.26 10.18
N ASP A 79 18.58 -8.45 9.59
CA ASP A 79 19.64 -9.30 9.06
C ASP A 79 20.20 -8.69 7.76
N PRO A 80 21.48 -8.29 7.71
CA PRO A 80 22.10 -7.69 6.53
C PRO A 80 21.97 -8.55 5.27
N ASP A 81 22.00 -9.88 5.39
CA ASP A 81 21.93 -10.79 4.25
C ASP A 81 20.52 -10.86 3.63
N LEU A 82 19.51 -10.38 4.36
CA LEU A 82 18.10 -10.36 3.92
C LEU A 82 17.64 -8.97 3.45
N ILE A 83 18.43 -7.92 3.64
CA ILE A 83 18.05 -6.54 3.28
C ILE A 83 17.82 -6.42 1.77
N ASP A 84 18.73 -6.93 0.95
CA ASP A 84 18.60 -6.87 -0.51
C ASP A 84 17.35 -7.60 -1.02
N HIS A 85 17.04 -8.75 -0.40
CA HIS A 85 15.82 -9.48 -0.69
C HIS A 85 14.57 -8.68 -0.31
N ALA A 86 14.57 -8.03 0.85
CA ALA A 86 13.46 -7.21 1.31
C ALA A 86 13.23 -5.98 0.43
N VAL A 87 14.30 -5.32 -0.03
CA VAL A 87 14.23 -4.22 -1.01
C VAL A 87 13.63 -4.71 -2.32
N TYR A 88 14.11 -5.84 -2.85
CA TYR A 88 13.60 -6.41 -4.09
C TYR A 88 12.10 -6.71 -4.03
N LEU A 89 11.65 -7.35 -2.94
CA LEU A 89 10.23 -7.65 -2.74
C LEU A 89 9.37 -6.39 -2.68
N MET A 90 9.80 -5.38 -1.92
CA MET A 90 9.07 -4.11 -1.80
C MET A 90 8.94 -3.42 -3.15
N GLU A 91 10.03 -3.32 -3.92
CA GLU A 91 10.02 -2.68 -5.24
C GLU A 91 9.18 -3.47 -6.25
N ALA A 92 9.28 -4.80 -6.26
CA ALA A 92 8.50 -5.65 -7.16
C ALA A 92 6.99 -5.48 -6.92
N ALA A 93 6.57 -5.51 -5.66
CA ALA A 93 5.16 -5.32 -5.27
C ALA A 93 4.67 -3.90 -5.61
N GLN A 94 5.49 -2.87 -5.39
CA GLN A 94 5.16 -1.49 -5.76
C GLN A 94 4.97 -1.34 -7.28
N ARG A 95 5.88 -1.90 -8.09
CA ARG A 95 5.80 -1.85 -9.55
C ARG A 95 4.54 -2.55 -10.06
N LYS A 96 4.19 -3.70 -9.47
CA LYS A 96 2.95 -4.44 -9.78
C LYS A 96 1.71 -3.61 -9.47
N TYR A 97 1.63 -3.00 -8.29
CA TYR A 97 0.52 -2.12 -7.91
C TYR A 97 0.36 -0.94 -8.87
N MET A 98 1.46 -0.24 -9.19
CA MET A 98 1.44 0.89 -10.11
C MET A 98 1.01 0.49 -11.53
N TYR A 99 1.47 -0.66 -12.01
CA TYR A 99 1.05 -1.21 -13.30
C TYR A 99 -0.48 -1.47 -13.34
N LEU A 100 -1.02 -2.09 -12.30
CA LEU A 100 -2.46 -2.40 -12.22
C LEU A 100 -3.31 -1.14 -12.11
N LEU A 101 -2.88 -0.13 -11.36
CA LEU A 101 -3.53 1.19 -11.35
C LEU A 101 -3.56 1.85 -12.73
N LYS A 102 -2.45 1.79 -13.46
CA LYS A 102 -2.38 2.31 -14.83
C LYS A 102 -3.35 1.57 -15.75
N LYS A 103 -3.40 0.23 -15.63
CA LYS A 103 -4.32 -0.62 -16.39
C LYS A 103 -5.79 -0.30 -16.07
N ALA A 104 -6.14 -0.19 -14.79
CA ALA A 104 -7.48 0.20 -14.35
C ALA A 104 -7.91 1.53 -14.97
N ARG A 105 -7.03 2.55 -14.95
CA ARG A 105 -7.30 3.84 -15.59
C ARG A 105 -7.53 3.73 -17.10
N GLN A 106 -6.74 2.89 -17.80
CA GLN A 106 -6.89 2.67 -19.25
C GLN A 106 -8.21 1.99 -19.60
N GLU A 107 -8.72 1.14 -18.72
CA GLU A 107 -10.00 0.45 -18.86
C GLU A 107 -11.19 1.26 -18.32
N GLY A 108 -10.95 2.50 -17.88
CA GLY A 108 -11.98 3.38 -17.32
C GLY A 108 -12.45 2.99 -15.92
N VAL A 109 -11.74 2.06 -15.26
CA VAL A 109 -11.99 1.55 -13.90
C VAL A 109 -11.68 2.59 -12.86
N LYS A 110 -12.70 3.00 -12.12
CA LYS A 110 -12.57 3.82 -10.91
C LYS A 110 -12.22 2.94 -9.73
N VAL A 111 -11.06 3.18 -9.15
CA VAL A 111 -10.61 2.55 -7.90
C VAL A 111 -10.88 3.58 -6.79
N GLU A 112 -11.88 3.34 -5.94
CA GLU A 112 -12.38 4.30 -4.93
C GLU A 112 -11.73 4.16 -3.53
N PHE A 113 -10.60 3.47 -3.40
CA PHE A 113 -9.94 3.25 -2.10
C PHE A 113 -8.92 4.35 -1.70
N LEU A 114 -8.98 5.53 -2.34
CA LEU A 114 -8.06 6.67 -2.15
C LEU A 114 -8.75 7.85 -1.47
#